data_AF-A0A1X7TWG3-F1
#
_entry.id   AF-A0A1X7TWG3-F1
#
_cell.length_a   1.000
_cell.length_b   1.000
_cell.length_c   1.000
_cell.angle_alpha   90.00
_cell.angle_beta   90.00
_cell.angle_gamma   90.00
#
_symmetry.space_group_name_H-M   'P 1'
#
loop_
_entity.id
_entity.type
_entity.pdbx_description
1 polymer ?
#
loop_
_entity_poly.entity_id
_entity_poly.type
_entity_poly.pdbx_seq_one_letter_code
_entity_poly.pdbx_strand_id
1 'polypeptide(L)'
;HIRKYGSAFLNSGGGTLTIGIADDGDKGDKGDKGDKGDKGDKGDIGPLGPAGPKSGGAVYTRWGRKSCPTGVELVYEGVAAGGHYDHMGGGANHVCLPAKDPQNMKKPIPPNYSLMYGTEYEDVNGIFPGKHDHNVPCAVCYAPTRSTKLMIPFRTSCPSSWTMEYKEYLMSSLSSHKGHNKNSLHECVDDNPESIDGSGANNDGARFYFILSTCTGIPCPPYAANEVVSCVVCTR
;
A
#
# COMPACT_ATOMS: atom_id res chain seq x y z
N HIS A 1 2.36 53.14 52.12
CA HIS A 1 1.82 54.50 52.09
C HIS A 1 2.09 55.11 50.73
N ILE A 2 1.03 55.53 50.05
CA ILE A 2 1.10 56.31 48.81
C ILE A 2 1.61 57.72 49.20
N ARG A 3 2.76 58.13 48.67
CA ARG A 3 3.06 59.55 48.45
C ARG A 3 3.15 59.78 46.95
N LYS A 4 2.42 60.81 46.56
CA LYS A 4 2.11 61.20 45.20
C LYS A 4 3.07 62.30 44.75
N TYR A 5 3.47 62.17 43.48
CA TYR A 5 3.90 63.17 42.51
C TYR A 5 5.16 64.00 42.75
N GLY A 6 6.01 63.95 41.73
CA GLY A 6 7.05 64.92 41.41
C GLY A 6 7.55 64.64 40.00
N SER A 7 6.77 65.01 38.99
CA SER A 7 7.22 65.07 37.60
C SER A 7 8.30 66.14 37.48
N ALA A 8 9.51 65.75 37.08
CA ALA A 8 10.57 66.68 36.68
C ALA A 8 11.27 66.14 35.43
N PHE A 9 11.58 67.10 34.57
CA PHE A 9 11.80 66.99 33.15
C PHE A 9 13.19 66.45 32.80
N LEU A 10 13.26 65.83 31.61
CA LEU A 10 14.50 65.59 30.89
C LEU A 10 15.26 66.91 30.70
N ASN A 11 16.54 66.95 31.08
CA ASN A 11 17.49 67.71 30.30
C ASN A 11 18.87 67.04 30.30
N SER A 12 19.54 67.23 29.17
CA SER A 12 20.83 66.69 28.73
C SER A 12 21.86 66.43 29.83
N GLY A 13 22.48 65.25 29.75
CA GLY A 13 23.70 64.92 30.46
C GLY A 13 24.78 65.98 30.26
N GLY A 14 25.22 66.51 31.39
CA GLY A 14 26.29 67.49 31.53
C GLY A 14 26.32 67.98 32.97
N GLY A 15 26.92 67.19 33.88
CA GLY A 15 27.29 67.67 35.21
C GLY A 15 26.65 66.93 36.39
N THR A 16 27.52 66.34 37.20
CA THR A 16 27.27 65.62 38.45
C THR A 16 26.70 66.54 39.54
N LEU A 17 25.73 66.06 40.31
CA LEU A 17 25.39 66.64 41.62
C LEU A 17 25.33 65.53 42.68
N THR A 18 26.31 65.54 43.57
CA THR A 18 26.34 64.79 44.83
C THR A 18 26.21 65.76 45.98
N ILE A 19 25.31 65.49 46.93
CA ILE A 19 25.31 65.78 48.39
C ILE A 19 24.04 65.04 48.89
N GLY A 20 23.94 64.36 50.01
CA GLY A 20 24.74 64.17 51.22
C GLY A 20 23.80 63.44 52.19
N ILE A 21 24.36 62.58 53.05
CA ILE A 21 23.66 61.57 53.85
C ILE A 21 23.13 62.21 55.15
N ALA A 22 22.00 61.73 55.68
CA ALA A 22 21.64 61.85 57.09
C ALA A 22 20.82 60.64 57.55
N ASP A 23 21.23 60.09 58.70
CA ASP A 23 20.91 58.77 59.24
C ASP A 23 19.63 58.67 60.08
N ASP A 24 19.33 57.41 60.42
CA ASP A 24 18.59 56.86 61.56
C ASP A 24 17.08 56.62 61.48
N GLY A 25 16.77 55.33 61.72
CA GLY A 25 15.44 54.83 62.06
C GLY A 25 15.33 53.32 61.91
N ASP A 26 15.83 52.56 62.89
CA ASP A 26 15.62 51.11 62.99
C ASP A 26 14.13 50.76 62.87
N LYS A 27 13.82 49.87 61.92
CA LYS A 27 12.48 49.30 61.76
C LYS A 27 12.58 47.79 61.80
N GLY A 28 12.01 47.20 62.86
CA GLY A 28 12.07 45.77 63.18
C GLY A 28 11.66 44.85 62.04
N ASP A 29 12.26 43.66 62.06
CA ASP A 29 12.17 42.63 61.04
C ASP A 29 10.72 42.28 60.68
N LYS A 30 10.43 42.28 59.38
CA LYS A 30 9.16 41.81 58.84
C LYS A 30 9.22 40.28 58.76
N GLY A 31 8.37 39.60 59.55
CA GLY A 31 8.28 38.15 59.55
C GLY A 31 8.08 37.54 58.16
N ASP A 32 8.72 36.38 57.95
CA ASP A 32 8.79 35.68 56.67
C ASP A 32 7.41 35.39 56.07
N LYS A 33 7.32 35.53 54.74
CA LYS A 33 6.12 35.17 53.99
C LYS A 33 6.06 33.65 53.89
N GLY A 34 5.02 33.05 54.48
CA GLY A 34 4.81 31.59 54.43
C GLY A 34 4.80 31.02 53.02
N ASP A 35 5.34 29.81 52.88
CA ASP A 35 5.55 29.12 51.61
C ASP A 35 4.25 28.93 50.81
N LYS A 36 4.39 28.96 49.48
CA LYS A 36 3.29 28.68 48.55
C LYS A 36 2.99 27.19 48.57
N GLY A 37 1.77 26.80 48.96
CA GLY A 37 1.35 25.40 48.99
C GLY A 37 1.51 24.68 47.65
N ASP A 38 1.84 23.38 47.74
CA ASP A 38 2.16 22.52 46.60
C ASP A 38 1.00 22.41 45.60
N LYS A 39 1.37 22.28 44.32
CA LYS A 39 0.42 22.06 43.23
C LYS A 39 -0.14 20.63 43.35
N GLY A 40 -1.45 20.50 43.56
CA GLY A 40 -2.11 19.20 43.67
C GLY A 40 -1.86 18.29 42.48
N ASP A 41 -1.79 16.98 42.76
CA ASP A 41 -1.44 15.94 41.79
C ASP A 41 -2.39 15.89 40.60
N LYS A 42 -1.83 15.57 39.43
CA LYS A 42 -2.60 15.33 38.20
C LYS A 42 -3.41 14.05 38.38
N GLY A 43 -4.74 14.15 38.34
CA GLY A 43 -5.63 13.00 38.46
C GLY A 43 -5.33 11.90 37.43
N ASP A 44 -5.62 10.66 37.82
CA ASP A 44 -5.34 9.47 37.02
C ASP A 44 -5.99 9.53 35.64
N ILE A 45 -5.29 8.98 34.64
CA ILE A 45 -5.85 8.80 33.30
C ILE A 45 -6.99 7.78 33.40
N GLY A 46 -8.19 8.18 32.98
CA GLY A 46 -9.36 7.31 32.96
C GLY A 46 -9.14 6.03 32.13
N PRO A 47 -9.96 4.99 32.34
CA PRO A 47 -9.81 3.72 31.64
C PRO A 47 -9.89 3.91 30.12
N LEU A 48 -9.06 3.16 29.40
CA LEU A 48 -9.09 3.13 27.94
C LEU A 48 -10.49 2.69 27.48
N GLY A 49 -11.10 3.46 26.57
CA GLY A 49 -12.40 3.12 26.00
C GLY A 49 -12.39 1.75 25.30
N PRO A 50 -13.57 1.12 25.13
CA PRO A 50 -13.68 -0.15 24.42
C PRO A 50 -13.12 -0.02 22.99
N ALA A 51 -12.45 -1.07 22.52
CA ALA A 51 -12.00 -1.14 21.13
C ALA A 51 -13.20 -0.97 20.19
N GLY A 52 -13.06 -0.10 19.19
CA GLY A 52 -14.08 0.08 18.16
C GLY A 52 -14.35 -1.22 17.38
N PRO A 53 -15.47 -1.30 16.64
CA PRO A 53 -15.75 -2.44 15.77
C PRO A 53 -14.55 -2.70 14.86
N LYS A 54 -14.18 -3.97 14.63
CA LYS A 54 -13.17 -4.35 13.65
C LYS A 54 -13.67 -3.98 12.25
N SER A 55 -13.45 -2.74 11.82
CA SER A 55 -13.95 -2.19 10.56
C SER A 55 -12.91 -2.22 9.44
N GLY A 56 -11.90 -3.09 9.54
CA GLY A 56 -10.83 -3.23 8.56
C GLY A 56 -10.94 -4.56 7.83
N GLY A 57 -10.92 -4.53 6.50
CA GLY A 57 -10.83 -5.71 5.66
C GLY A 57 -10.08 -5.40 4.37
N ALA A 58 -9.20 -6.28 3.93
CA ALA A 58 -8.43 -6.11 2.70
C ALA A 58 -8.91 -7.10 1.64
N VAL A 59 -9.19 -6.61 0.43
CA VAL A 59 -9.50 -7.46 -0.73
C VAL A 59 -8.28 -7.54 -1.64
N TYR A 60 -7.97 -8.73 -2.13
CA TYR A 60 -6.94 -8.93 -3.13
C TYR A 60 -7.31 -10.06 -4.10
N THR A 61 -6.74 -10.01 -5.30
CA THR A 61 -6.82 -11.12 -6.27
C THR A 61 -5.58 -11.99 -6.12
N ARG A 62 -5.79 -13.31 -6.06
CA ARG A 62 -4.77 -14.34 -6.18
C ARG A 62 -4.81 -14.88 -7.60
N TRP A 63 -3.81 -14.55 -8.40
CA TRP A 63 -3.72 -14.98 -9.79
C TRP A 63 -3.09 -16.37 -9.87
N GLY A 64 -3.64 -17.22 -10.74
CA GLY A 64 -3.19 -18.59 -10.93
C GLY A 64 -3.77 -19.61 -9.97
N ARG A 65 -4.73 -19.26 -9.10
CA ARG A 65 -5.42 -20.21 -8.21
C ARG A 65 -6.91 -19.94 -8.17
N LYS A 66 -7.70 -21.00 -7.95
CA LYS A 66 -9.15 -20.90 -7.74
C LYS A 66 -9.54 -20.75 -6.26
N SER A 67 -8.57 -20.87 -5.34
CA SER A 67 -8.79 -20.86 -3.89
C SER A 67 -7.97 -19.78 -3.17
N CYS A 68 -8.45 -19.36 -2.00
CA CYS A 68 -7.73 -18.43 -1.13
C CYS A 68 -6.84 -19.17 -0.12
N PRO A 69 -5.77 -18.53 0.38
CA PRO A 69 -4.96 -19.04 1.49
C PRO A 69 -5.78 -19.30 2.76
N THR A 70 -5.24 -20.10 3.68
CA THR A 70 -5.90 -20.38 4.95
C THR A 70 -6.02 -19.11 5.80
N GLY A 71 -7.19 -18.89 6.41
CA GLY A 71 -7.43 -17.74 7.29
C GLY A 71 -7.86 -16.46 6.57
N VAL A 72 -8.19 -16.55 5.27
CA VAL A 72 -8.92 -15.53 4.51
C VAL A 72 -10.11 -16.17 3.81
N GLU A 73 -11.09 -15.37 3.43
CA GLU A 73 -12.36 -15.82 2.85
C GLU A 73 -12.32 -15.73 1.32
N LEU A 74 -12.80 -16.76 0.63
CA LEU A 74 -13.05 -16.67 -0.81
C LEU A 74 -14.31 -15.84 -1.05
N VAL A 75 -14.16 -14.72 -1.77
CA VAL A 75 -15.31 -13.92 -2.24
C VAL A 75 -15.89 -14.58 -3.48
N TYR A 76 -15.05 -14.82 -4.49
CA TYR A 76 -15.39 -15.62 -5.67
C TYR A 76 -14.14 -16.13 -6.37
N GLU A 77 -14.29 -17.22 -7.10
CA GLU A 77 -13.30 -17.75 -8.05
C GLU A 77 -13.69 -17.41 -9.49
N GLY A 78 -12.72 -17.45 -10.39
CA GLY A 78 -12.88 -16.91 -11.72
C GLY A 78 -11.79 -17.27 -12.72
N VAL A 79 -11.89 -16.61 -13.86
CA VAL A 79 -10.92 -16.64 -14.96
C VAL A 79 -10.32 -15.26 -15.10
N ALA A 80 -9.00 -15.18 -15.20
CA ALA A 80 -8.32 -13.93 -15.51
C ALA A 80 -8.63 -13.50 -16.93
N ALA A 81 -8.87 -12.21 -17.12
CA ALA A 81 -9.14 -11.62 -18.41
C ALA A 81 -8.47 -10.26 -18.57
N GLY A 82 -8.27 -9.84 -19.81
CA GLY A 82 -7.68 -8.54 -20.16
C GLY A 82 -7.93 -8.18 -21.61
N GLY A 83 -7.20 -7.19 -22.13
CA GLY A 83 -7.20 -6.89 -23.57
C GLY A 83 -6.45 -7.95 -24.39
N HIS A 84 -6.77 -8.08 -25.67
CA HIS A 84 -6.06 -8.93 -26.63
C HIS A 84 -4.56 -8.60 -26.68
N TYR A 85 -3.71 -9.56 -27.00
CA TYR A 85 -2.26 -9.37 -27.01
C TYR A 85 -1.76 -8.33 -28.01
N ASP A 86 -2.40 -8.21 -29.19
CA ASP A 86 -1.97 -7.30 -30.27
C ASP A 86 -2.74 -5.96 -30.30
N HIS A 87 -3.78 -5.81 -29.47
CA HIS A 87 -4.56 -4.57 -29.40
C HIS A 87 -3.84 -3.51 -28.57
N MET A 88 -3.64 -2.32 -29.14
CA MET A 88 -2.96 -1.19 -28.49
C MET A 88 -3.83 -0.42 -27.48
N GLY A 89 -5.13 -0.68 -27.46
CA GLY A 89 -6.11 0.06 -26.67
C GLY A 89 -7.05 -0.84 -25.87
N GLY A 90 -7.92 -0.22 -25.09
CA GLY A 90 -8.79 -0.91 -24.14
C GLY A 90 -8.28 -0.81 -22.69
N GLY A 91 -8.47 -1.87 -21.91
CA GLY A 91 -7.99 -1.95 -20.53
C GLY A 91 -6.58 -2.52 -20.43
N ALA A 92 -5.70 -1.84 -19.70
CA ALA A 92 -4.33 -2.29 -19.42
C ALA A 92 -4.24 -3.29 -18.24
N ASN A 93 -5.26 -3.32 -17.39
CA ASN A 93 -5.28 -4.18 -16.22
C ASN A 93 -5.86 -5.56 -16.54
N HIS A 94 -5.43 -6.56 -15.76
CA HIS A 94 -6.13 -7.83 -15.69
C HIS A 94 -7.33 -7.70 -14.75
N VAL A 95 -8.41 -8.43 -15.03
CA VAL A 95 -9.61 -8.51 -14.21
C VAL A 95 -9.96 -9.97 -13.94
N CYS A 96 -10.53 -10.24 -12.76
CA CYS A 96 -10.99 -11.57 -12.41
C CYS A 96 -12.48 -11.68 -12.73
N LEU A 97 -12.83 -12.49 -13.74
CA LEU A 97 -14.21 -12.71 -14.14
C LEU A 97 -14.83 -13.85 -13.31
N PRO A 98 -15.99 -13.65 -12.66
CA PRO A 98 -16.63 -14.70 -11.88
C PRO A 98 -16.92 -15.94 -12.74
N ALA A 99 -16.50 -17.13 -12.26
CA ALA A 99 -16.78 -18.39 -12.95
C ALA A 99 -18.23 -18.85 -12.78
N LYS A 100 -18.88 -18.43 -11.70
CA LYS A 100 -20.25 -18.82 -11.33
C LYS A 100 -21.20 -17.64 -11.48
N ASP A 101 -22.40 -17.93 -12.02
CA ASP A 101 -23.52 -17.01 -12.15
C ASP A 101 -23.21 -15.63 -12.81
N PRO A 102 -22.58 -15.59 -13.99
CA PRO A 102 -22.38 -14.33 -14.70
C PRO A 102 -23.72 -13.69 -15.08
N GLN A 103 -23.93 -12.44 -14.68
CA GLN A 103 -25.13 -11.68 -15.01
C GLN A 103 -25.05 -11.12 -16.44
N ASN A 104 -25.32 -11.96 -17.42
CA ASN A 104 -25.30 -11.56 -18.83
C ASN A 104 -26.50 -10.66 -19.17
N MET A 105 -26.22 -9.43 -19.60
CA MET A 105 -27.25 -8.51 -20.10
C MET A 105 -27.34 -8.57 -21.63
N LYS A 106 -28.47 -9.07 -22.16
CA LYS A 106 -28.75 -8.98 -23.60
C LYS A 106 -29.17 -7.54 -23.96
N LYS A 107 -28.27 -6.77 -24.52
CA LYS A 107 -28.49 -5.39 -25.00
C LYS A 107 -28.03 -5.26 -26.46
N PRO A 108 -28.54 -4.28 -27.23
CA PRO A 108 -28.00 -3.97 -28.54
C PRO A 108 -26.50 -3.68 -28.46
N ILE A 109 -25.73 -4.17 -29.43
CA ILE A 109 -24.28 -3.97 -29.48
C ILE A 109 -24.00 -2.53 -29.91
N PRO A 110 -23.21 -1.75 -29.15
CA PRO A 110 -22.79 -0.40 -29.55
C PRO A 110 -21.95 -0.43 -30.83
N PRO A 111 -21.96 0.64 -31.65
CA PRO A 111 -21.17 0.68 -32.89
C PRO A 111 -19.66 0.74 -32.66
N ASN A 112 -19.21 1.20 -31.49
CA ASN A 112 -17.81 1.23 -31.07
C ASN A 112 -17.69 0.59 -29.68
N TYR A 113 -16.72 -0.30 -29.49
CA TYR A 113 -16.59 -1.09 -28.26
C TYR A 113 -15.13 -1.51 -27.99
N SER A 114 -14.86 -1.85 -26.73
CA SER A 114 -13.65 -2.55 -26.31
C SER A 114 -13.98 -4.01 -26.05
N LEU A 115 -12.99 -4.89 -26.25
CA LEU A 115 -13.15 -6.33 -26.10
C LEU A 115 -12.37 -6.84 -24.88
N MET A 116 -12.82 -7.97 -24.35
CA MET A 116 -12.24 -8.64 -23.19
C MET A 116 -11.97 -10.10 -23.55
N TYR A 117 -10.79 -10.58 -23.19
CA TYR A 117 -10.23 -11.87 -23.59
C TYR A 117 -9.71 -12.60 -22.36
N GLY A 118 -9.80 -13.93 -22.35
CA GLY A 118 -9.16 -14.75 -21.33
C GLY A 118 -7.64 -14.56 -21.33
N THR A 119 -7.01 -14.71 -20.17
CA THR A 119 -5.56 -14.59 -20.01
C THR A 119 -4.89 -15.96 -20.03
N GLU A 120 -3.91 -16.13 -20.90
CA GLU A 120 -3.16 -17.38 -21.07
C GLU A 120 -1.78 -17.32 -20.41
N TYR A 121 -1.31 -18.46 -19.90
CA TYR A 121 0.08 -18.64 -19.55
C TYR A 121 0.93 -18.85 -20.80
N GLU A 122 1.99 -18.08 -20.93
CA GLU A 122 2.79 -18.04 -22.15
C GLU A 122 4.28 -18.26 -21.87
N ASP A 123 4.96 -18.93 -22.81
CA ASP A 123 6.40 -19.25 -22.74
C ASP A 123 6.88 -19.73 -21.37
N VAL A 124 6.16 -20.69 -20.79
CA VAL A 124 6.31 -21.06 -19.37
C VAL A 124 7.64 -21.73 -19.01
N ASN A 125 8.46 -22.09 -20.01
CA ASN A 125 9.85 -22.55 -19.90
C ASN A 125 10.15 -23.55 -18.75
N GLY A 126 9.23 -24.48 -18.48
CA GLY A 126 9.36 -25.46 -17.39
C GLY A 126 9.12 -24.91 -15.97
N ILE A 127 8.94 -23.60 -15.81
CA ILE A 127 8.60 -22.95 -14.53
C ILE A 127 7.15 -23.33 -14.15
N PHE A 128 6.22 -23.24 -15.11
CA PHE A 128 4.86 -23.74 -14.97
C PHE A 128 4.62 -24.95 -15.89
N PRO A 129 5.03 -26.17 -15.48
CA PRO A 129 5.01 -27.33 -16.36
C PRO A 129 3.59 -27.67 -16.82
N GLY A 130 3.42 -27.80 -18.14
CA GLY A 130 2.13 -28.15 -18.77
C GLY A 130 1.06 -27.06 -18.70
N LYS A 131 1.44 -25.80 -18.42
CA LYS A 131 0.49 -24.68 -18.33
C LYS A 131 0.45 -23.77 -19.56
N HIS A 132 1.39 -23.89 -20.49
CA HIS A 132 1.39 -23.11 -21.73
C HIS A 132 0.04 -23.24 -22.46
N ASP A 133 -0.47 -22.12 -22.96
CA ASP A 133 -1.78 -22.02 -23.65
C ASP A 133 -2.98 -22.38 -22.78
N HIS A 134 -2.82 -22.50 -21.46
CA HIS A 134 -3.95 -22.62 -20.55
C HIS A 134 -4.36 -21.28 -19.99
N ASN A 135 -5.68 -21.08 -19.85
CA ASN A 135 -6.25 -19.93 -19.20
C ASN A 135 -5.92 -19.93 -17.70
N VAL A 136 -5.62 -18.73 -17.21
CA VAL A 136 -5.18 -18.44 -15.86
C VAL A 136 -6.41 -18.31 -14.96
N PRO A 137 -6.58 -19.14 -13.92
CA PRO A 137 -7.63 -18.95 -12.93
C PRO A 137 -7.31 -17.78 -12.01
N CYS A 138 -8.33 -17.28 -11.32
CA CYS A 138 -8.16 -16.28 -10.28
C CYS A 138 -9.11 -16.53 -9.10
N ALA A 139 -8.71 -16.08 -7.92
CA ALA A 139 -9.53 -16.06 -6.72
C ALA A 139 -9.50 -14.66 -6.11
N VAL A 140 -10.67 -14.07 -5.88
CA VAL A 140 -10.78 -12.83 -5.11
C VAL A 140 -10.98 -13.19 -3.65
N CYS A 141 -10.03 -12.76 -2.83
CA CYS A 141 -9.93 -13.11 -1.42
C CYS A 141 -10.20 -11.88 -0.55
N TYR A 142 -10.92 -12.10 0.54
CA TYR A 142 -11.20 -11.11 1.56
C TYR A 142 -10.53 -11.50 2.87
N ALA A 143 -9.72 -10.59 3.41
CA ALA A 143 -8.99 -10.79 4.63
C ALA A 143 -9.63 -9.93 5.76
N PRO A 144 -10.56 -10.50 6.56
CA PRO A 144 -11.45 -9.73 7.45
C PRO A 144 -10.75 -9.12 8.66
N THR A 145 -9.53 -9.54 8.97
CA THR A 145 -8.75 -9.04 10.10
C THR A 145 -7.55 -8.21 9.68
N ARG A 146 -7.42 -7.90 8.38
CA ARG A 146 -6.33 -7.09 7.83
C ARG A 146 -6.91 -5.87 7.13
N SER A 147 -6.18 -4.77 7.15
CA SER A 147 -6.63 -3.46 6.68
C SER A 147 -5.99 -3.03 5.35
N THR A 148 -4.86 -3.62 5.00
CA THR A 148 -4.04 -3.20 3.86
C THR A 148 -3.52 -4.39 3.06
N LYS A 149 -3.26 -4.16 1.76
CA LYS A 149 -2.64 -5.09 0.81
C LYS A 149 -1.38 -4.45 0.24
N LEU A 150 -0.31 -5.23 0.10
CA LEU A 150 0.93 -4.82 -0.55
C LEU A 150 1.43 -5.94 -1.46
N MET A 151 1.85 -5.60 -2.68
CA MET A 151 2.62 -6.48 -3.56
C MET A 151 4.06 -5.97 -3.61
N ILE A 152 5.04 -6.85 -3.41
CA ILE A 152 6.46 -6.51 -3.41
C ILE A 152 7.20 -7.34 -4.47
N PRO A 153 7.61 -6.72 -5.59
CA PRO A 153 8.53 -7.34 -6.55
C PRO A 153 9.90 -7.66 -5.94
N PHE A 154 10.62 -8.62 -6.53
CA PHE A 154 11.93 -9.11 -6.08
C PHE A 154 11.97 -9.61 -4.63
N ARG A 155 10.82 -10.02 -4.09
CA ARG A 155 10.73 -10.66 -2.78
C ARG A 155 9.85 -11.88 -2.83
N THR A 156 10.22 -12.87 -2.05
CA THR A 156 9.41 -14.08 -1.77
C THR A 156 8.99 -14.14 -0.30
N SER A 157 9.19 -13.06 0.45
CA SER A 157 8.86 -12.93 1.87
C SER A 157 8.31 -11.54 2.21
N CYS A 158 7.33 -11.51 3.11
CA CYS A 158 6.73 -10.28 3.58
C CYS A 158 7.61 -9.57 4.63
N PRO A 159 7.49 -8.24 4.77
CA PRO A 159 8.11 -7.52 5.87
C PRO A 159 7.63 -8.03 7.23
N SER A 160 8.39 -7.76 8.29
CA SER A 160 7.97 -8.10 9.65
C SER A 160 6.58 -7.54 9.96
N SER A 161 5.76 -8.34 10.65
CA SER A 161 4.37 -8.03 11.02
C SER A 161 3.37 -7.98 9.86
N TRP A 162 3.76 -8.38 8.66
CA TRP A 162 2.84 -8.62 7.54
C TRP A 162 2.57 -10.11 7.38
N THR A 163 1.34 -10.45 6.99
CA THR A 163 0.94 -11.82 6.65
C THR A 163 1.21 -12.05 5.17
N MET A 164 1.89 -13.15 4.84
CA MET A 164 2.01 -13.60 3.45
C MET A 164 0.71 -14.24 3.01
N GLU A 165 0.18 -13.77 1.89
CA GLU A 165 -0.98 -14.39 1.24
C GLU A 165 -0.52 -15.39 0.19
N TYR A 166 0.33 -14.95 -0.76
CA TYR A 166 0.90 -15.83 -1.77
C TYR A 166 2.14 -15.21 -2.45
N LYS A 167 2.79 -16.04 -3.27
CA LYS A 167 3.95 -15.80 -4.14
C LYS A 167 3.90 -16.90 -5.23
N GLU A 168 4.64 -16.91 -6.34
CA GLU A 168 5.77 -16.10 -6.78
C GLU A 168 5.68 -15.87 -8.31
N TYR A 169 6.57 -15.03 -8.84
CA TYR A 169 6.65 -14.57 -10.22
C TYR A 169 5.75 -13.38 -10.55
N LEU A 170 6.43 -12.26 -10.79
CA LEU A 170 5.84 -11.07 -11.37
C LEU A 170 5.70 -11.30 -12.87
N MET A 171 4.49 -11.21 -13.37
CA MET A 171 4.16 -11.45 -14.77
C MET A 171 3.42 -10.24 -15.37
N SER A 172 3.54 -10.10 -16.68
CA SER A 172 2.84 -9.07 -17.46
C SER A 172 2.74 -9.50 -18.92
N SER A 173 2.19 -8.65 -19.79
CA SER A 173 2.19 -8.89 -21.23
C SER A 173 3.62 -8.88 -21.81
N LEU A 174 3.80 -9.55 -22.95
CA LEU A 174 5.06 -9.55 -23.69
C LEU A 174 5.53 -8.13 -24.03
N SER A 175 6.80 -7.83 -23.77
CA SER A 175 7.39 -6.52 -24.05
C SER A 175 7.77 -6.31 -25.51
N SER A 176 8.02 -7.39 -26.26
CA SER A 176 8.50 -7.34 -27.65
C SER A 176 7.55 -8.05 -28.60
N HIS A 177 6.40 -7.43 -28.89
CA HIS A 177 5.58 -7.83 -30.02
C HIS A 177 5.76 -6.81 -31.15
N LYS A 178 6.24 -7.26 -32.33
CA LYS A 178 6.64 -6.39 -33.45
C LYS A 178 5.48 -5.47 -33.83
N GLY A 179 5.61 -4.18 -33.53
CA GLY A 179 4.62 -3.17 -33.90
C GLY A 179 3.44 -3.01 -32.94
N HIS A 180 3.42 -3.67 -31.77
CA HIS A 180 2.32 -3.58 -30.80
C HIS A 180 2.84 -3.14 -29.42
N ASN A 181 2.88 -1.82 -29.20
CA ASN A 181 3.20 -1.26 -27.88
C ASN A 181 1.94 -1.28 -27.01
N LYS A 182 1.71 -2.38 -26.31
CA LYS A 182 0.62 -2.49 -25.33
C LYS A 182 1.17 -2.29 -23.92
N ASN A 183 0.47 -1.50 -23.11
CA ASN A 183 0.74 -1.43 -21.68
C ASN A 183 -0.06 -2.51 -20.93
N SER A 184 0.57 -3.13 -19.94
CA SER A 184 -0.08 -4.04 -19.01
C SER A 184 0.40 -3.75 -17.59
N LEU A 185 -0.47 -4.01 -16.61
CA LEU A 185 -0.07 -4.02 -15.21
C LEU A 185 0.81 -5.23 -14.91
N HIS A 186 1.65 -5.07 -13.89
CA HIS A 186 2.46 -6.13 -13.31
C HIS A 186 1.63 -6.85 -12.27
N GLU A 187 1.43 -8.16 -12.44
CA GLU A 187 0.64 -8.98 -11.53
C GLU A 187 1.52 -10.05 -10.91
N CYS A 188 1.33 -10.30 -9.61
CA CYS A 188 1.97 -11.43 -8.95
C CYS A 188 1.14 -12.68 -9.19
N VAL A 189 1.75 -13.74 -9.70
CA VAL A 189 1.10 -15.03 -9.93
C VAL A 189 1.51 -16.00 -8.83
N ASP A 190 0.71 -17.03 -8.56
CA ASP A 190 1.03 -18.08 -7.59
C ASP A 190 2.10 -19.03 -8.15
N ASP A 191 3.04 -19.48 -7.31
CA ASP A 191 4.14 -20.39 -7.66
C ASP A 191 3.65 -21.80 -8.02
N ASN A 192 2.47 -22.17 -7.54
CA ASN A 192 1.83 -23.45 -7.80
C ASN A 192 0.53 -23.25 -8.60
N PRO A 193 0.61 -22.81 -9.87
CA PRO A 193 -0.55 -22.41 -10.62
C PRO A 193 -1.46 -23.59 -10.99
N GLU A 194 -2.75 -23.33 -10.90
CA GLU A 194 -3.80 -24.12 -11.52
C GLU A 194 -4.06 -23.59 -12.94
N SER A 195 -4.87 -24.33 -13.70
CA SER A 195 -5.37 -23.91 -15.01
C SER A 195 -6.89 -24.07 -15.06
N ILE A 196 -7.54 -23.42 -16.01
CA ILE A 196 -8.92 -23.74 -16.36
C ILE A 196 -8.95 -25.06 -17.14
N ASP A 197 -9.87 -25.95 -16.76
CA ASP A 197 -9.98 -27.27 -17.37
C ASP A 197 -10.50 -27.14 -18.81
N GLY A 198 -9.86 -27.87 -19.73
CA GLY A 198 -10.22 -27.84 -21.15
C GLY A 198 -9.83 -26.57 -21.91
N SER A 199 -9.08 -25.64 -21.29
CA SER A 199 -8.70 -24.39 -21.94
C SER A 199 -7.39 -24.44 -22.73
N GLY A 200 -6.74 -25.60 -22.83
CA GLY A 200 -5.40 -25.74 -23.45
C GLY A 200 -5.48 -25.59 -24.96
N ALA A 201 -5.54 -24.35 -25.42
CA ALA A 201 -5.61 -23.98 -26.83
C ALA A 201 -4.97 -22.61 -26.99
N ASN A 202 -4.18 -22.40 -28.02
CA ASN A 202 -3.67 -21.07 -28.32
C ASN A 202 -4.83 -20.20 -28.85
N ASN A 203 -5.44 -19.40 -27.96
CA ASN A 203 -6.51 -18.47 -28.31
C ASN A 203 -5.98 -17.05 -28.55
N ASP A 204 -4.67 -16.86 -28.36
CA ASP A 204 -3.97 -15.60 -28.48
C ASP A 204 -4.72 -14.46 -27.74
N GLY A 205 -5.14 -14.69 -26.48
CA GLY A 205 -5.98 -13.76 -25.72
C GLY A 205 -5.22 -12.61 -25.06
N ALA A 206 -5.56 -12.32 -23.80
CA ALA A 206 -4.63 -11.65 -22.90
C ALA A 206 -3.52 -12.65 -22.48
N ARG A 207 -2.36 -12.17 -22.06
CA ARG A 207 -1.20 -13.05 -21.84
C ARG A 207 -0.41 -12.70 -20.59
N PHE A 208 0.04 -13.73 -19.88
CA PHE A 208 1.05 -13.63 -18.84
C PHE A 208 2.36 -14.27 -19.28
N TYR A 209 3.37 -13.41 -19.45
CA TYR A 209 4.76 -13.76 -19.61
C TYR A 209 5.52 -13.47 -18.33
N PHE A 210 6.55 -14.28 -18.07
CA PHE A 210 7.53 -13.98 -17.04
C PHE A 210 8.29 -12.70 -17.35
N ILE A 211 8.56 -11.92 -16.31
CA ILE A 211 9.38 -10.72 -16.43
C ILE A 211 10.82 -11.09 -16.10
N LEU A 212 11.74 -10.69 -16.98
CA LEU A 212 13.16 -10.71 -16.71
C LEU A 212 13.62 -9.35 -16.22
N SER A 213 14.45 -9.35 -15.19
CA SER A 213 15.15 -8.17 -14.73
C SER A 213 16.20 -7.71 -15.74
N THR A 214 16.42 -6.40 -15.79
CA THR A 214 17.59 -5.82 -16.45
C THR A 214 18.48 -5.17 -15.40
N CYS A 215 19.69 -4.77 -15.78
CA CYS A 215 20.54 -3.89 -14.97
C CYS A 215 20.60 -2.47 -15.58
N THR A 216 19.59 -2.09 -16.36
CA THR A 216 19.47 -0.76 -16.95
C THR A 216 18.59 0.10 -16.06
N GLY A 217 19.22 0.97 -15.25
CA GLY A 217 18.53 1.78 -14.24
C GLY A 217 18.18 1.03 -12.95
N ILE A 218 18.26 -0.31 -12.95
CA ILE A 218 18.22 -1.14 -11.74
C ILE A 218 19.67 -1.40 -11.28
N PRO A 219 20.03 -1.12 -10.00
CA PRO A 219 21.39 -1.31 -9.52
C PRO A 219 21.75 -2.79 -9.37
N CYS A 220 22.85 -3.20 -9.99
CA CYS A 220 23.36 -4.57 -9.88
C CYS A 220 24.81 -4.51 -9.38
N PRO A 221 25.13 -4.98 -8.15
CA PRO A 221 24.27 -5.57 -7.10
C PRO A 221 23.34 -4.56 -6.38
N PRO A 222 22.31 -5.01 -5.62
CA PRO A 222 22.00 -6.39 -5.20
C PRO A 222 21.11 -7.19 -6.16
N TYR A 223 20.61 -6.57 -7.23
CA TYR A 223 19.86 -7.27 -8.27
C TYR A 223 20.82 -7.91 -9.28
N ALA A 224 20.29 -8.75 -10.16
CA ALA A 224 20.99 -9.33 -11.30
C ALA A 224 20.12 -9.20 -12.55
N ALA A 225 20.75 -9.16 -13.74
CA ALA A 225 20.05 -9.13 -15.03
C ALA A 225 19.71 -10.55 -15.49
N ASN A 226 18.71 -10.66 -16.36
CA ASN A 226 18.23 -11.93 -16.94
C ASN A 226 17.72 -12.93 -15.89
N GLU A 227 17.29 -12.44 -14.73
CA GLU A 227 16.67 -13.25 -13.70
C GLU A 227 15.15 -13.09 -13.76
N VAL A 228 14.42 -14.18 -13.53
CA VAL A 228 12.96 -14.12 -13.42
C VAL A 228 12.59 -13.33 -12.16
N VAL A 229 11.75 -12.31 -12.32
CA VAL A 229 11.37 -11.41 -11.22
C VAL A 229 10.36 -12.11 -10.31
N SER A 230 10.75 -12.34 -9.06
CA SER A 230 9.84 -12.85 -8.03
C SER A 230 8.89 -11.78 -7.49
N CYS A 231 7.86 -12.19 -6.77
CA CYS A 231 6.94 -11.29 -6.07
C CYS A 231 6.30 -11.98 -4.88
N VAL A 232 5.77 -11.17 -3.96
CA VAL A 232 4.96 -11.63 -2.84
C VAL A 232 3.79 -10.66 -2.63
N VAL A 233 2.61 -11.20 -2.33
CA VAL A 233 1.45 -10.43 -1.88
C VAL A 233 1.26 -10.64 -0.40
N CYS A 234 1.15 -9.52 0.31
CA CYS A 234 1.09 -9.45 1.76
C CYS A 234 -0.13 -8.63 2.22
N THR A 235 -0.67 -8.94 3.39
CA THR A 235 -1.69 -8.12 4.06
C THR A 235 -1.30 -7.78 5.50
N ARG A 236 -1.90 -6.70 6.02
CA ARG A 236 -1.76 -6.28 7.42
C ARG A 236 -2.99 -5.56 7.94
#